data_AF-A0A226EIM2-F1
#
_entry.id   AF-A0A226EIM2-F1
#
_cell.length_a   1.000
_cell.length_b   1.000
_cell.length_c   1.000
_cell.angle_alpha   90.00
_cell.angle_beta   90.00
_cell.angle_gamma   90.00
#
_symmetry.space_group_name_H-M   'P 1'
#
loop_
_entity.id
_entity.type
_entity.pdbx_description
1 polymer ?
#
loop_
_entity_poly.entity_id
_entity_poly.type
_entity_poly.pdbx_seq_one_letter_code
_entity_poly.pdbx_strand_id
1 'polypeptide(L)'
;MSEGRRISSRRKVPTDRYGDFVGPPLPRKPRTQSANQTQVEESVSLGLTVKSTTKQRRIDLESKREVAKLESEHREVRKQHQTSELIASGLKKDVDGVMEVILSLHEKDEDDDRENKIEQEEVKLTKLVEALRTAEQDRDMKMINLQFSEEALKSKKAILQEEAEVEKLEVELEEEEEQQRKSIEGLSKGDKVELISNCAASAGDHTFAKLLEKKMRISAQNQESIPVDDLGATEKEKKVQPDDDDDDDLISEEEDAESEPEDREEFEQLRLRFARLIAMATALPHNQSVNSNKMMARQIQGRDLPTFTGKPEEWPPFITSYETSTKTCKFSDGENLIRLQRCLKGEALKTVQCLLVDGKGVNEAIRKLRARKLVLI
;
A
#
# COMPACT_ATOMS: atom_id res chain seq x y z
N MET A 1 30.51 -3.22 75.94
CA MET A 1 31.05 -4.59 76.10
C MET A 1 32.16 -4.73 75.08
N SER A 2 33.33 -4.19 75.42
CA SER A 2 34.53 -4.92 75.90
C SER A 2 35.46 -5.14 74.72
N GLU A 3 36.43 -4.22 74.55
CA GLU A 3 37.86 -4.44 74.83
C GLU A 3 38.54 -5.17 73.65
N GLY A 4 39.71 -4.79 73.14
CA GLY A 4 40.70 -3.82 73.57
C GLY A 4 41.90 -3.97 72.61
N ARG A 5 42.52 -2.84 72.26
CA ARG A 5 43.80 -2.79 71.53
C ARG A 5 44.87 -3.55 72.32
N ARG A 6 45.80 -4.22 71.62
CA ARG A 6 47.23 -4.20 72.00
C ARG A 6 48.14 -4.52 70.82
N ILE A 7 49.17 -3.69 70.76
CA ILE A 7 50.26 -3.55 69.80
C ILE A 7 51.47 -4.29 70.38
N SER A 8 52.39 -4.82 69.54
CA SER A 8 53.86 -4.91 69.77
C SER A 8 54.45 -6.03 68.90
N SER A 9 55.15 -5.75 67.79
CA SER A 9 56.57 -5.33 67.68
C SER A 9 57.61 -6.46 67.77
N ARG A 10 58.38 -6.58 66.66
CA ARG A 10 59.83 -6.85 66.53
C ARG A 10 60.43 -8.22 66.92
N ARG A 11 61.14 -8.83 65.95
CA ARG A 11 62.62 -9.09 65.87
C ARG A 11 62.88 -10.03 64.67
N LYS A 12 63.58 -9.63 63.58
CA LYS A 12 65.04 -9.77 63.28
C LYS A 12 65.64 -11.15 63.67
N VAL A 13 65.88 -12.10 62.74
CA VAL A 13 67.10 -12.35 61.87
C VAL A 13 68.28 -12.95 62.69
N PRO A 14 69.29 -13.76 62.21
CA PRO A 14 69.57 -14.58 60.99
C PRO A 14 70.11 -16.03 61.30
N THR A 15 70.71 -16.67 60.27
CA THR A 15 71.77 -17.74 60.25
C THR A 15 71.32 -19.21 60.20
N ASP A 16 72.02 -20.15 59.53
CA ASP A 16 73.01 -20.21 58.44
C ASP A 16 73.18 -21.71 58.12
N ARG A 17 73.76 -22.04 56.95
CA ARG A 17 74.55 -23.27 56.63
C ARG A 17 73.92 -24.66 56.39
N TYR A 18 74.22 -25.11 55.17
CA TYR A 18 74.56 -26.45 54.66
C TYR A 18 73.50 -27.56 54.60
N GLY A 19 73.31 -28.06 53.38
CA GLY A 19 72.62 -29.30 53.09
C GLY A 19 72.47 -29.52 51.59
N ASP A 20 73.59 -29.72 50.89
CA ASP A 20 73.62 -30.21 49.51
C ASP A 20 72.82 -31.52 49.39
N PHE A 21 71.84 -31.54 48.48
CA PHE A 21 71.43 -32.76 47.80
C PHE A 21 70.98 -32.40 46.38
N VAL A 22 71.92 -32.45 45.45
CA VAL A 22 71.67 -32.34 44.01
C VAL A 22 71.00 -33.64 43.56
N GLY A 23 69.67 -33.63 43.48
CA GLY A 23 68.90 -34.66 42.76
C GLY A 23 69.02 -34.46 41.23
N PRO A 24 68.99 -35.53 40.43
CA PRO A 24 69.12 -35.44 38.98
C PRO A 24 67.97 -34.63 38.35
N PRO A 25 68.22 -33.88 37.26
CA PRO A 25 67.21 -33.05 36.64
C PRO A 25 66.08 -33.93 36.06
N LEU A 26 64.86 -33.72 36.55
CA LEU A 26 63.65 -34.26 35.95
C LEU A 26 63.50 -33.74 34.50
N PRO A 27 63.01 -34.56 33.56
CA PRO A 27 62.81 -34.15 32.18
C PRO A 27 61.83 -32.97 32.13
N ARG A 28 62.27 -31.87 31.50
CA ARG A 28 61.42 -30.72 31.21
C ARG A 28 60.25 -31.19 30.37
N LYS A 29 59.03 -31.09 30.92
CA LYS A 29 57.79 -31.20 30.13
C LYS A 29 57.87 -30.19 28.97
N PRO A 30 57.54 -30.57 27.73
CA PRO A 30 57.40 -29.59 26.66
C PRO A 30 56.34 -28.58 27.09
N ARG A 31 56.74 -27.32 27.16
CA ARG A 31 55.87 -26.18 27.42
C ARG A 31 54.90 -26.11 26.23
N THR A 32 53.69 -26.64 26.41
CA THR A 32 52.57 -26.49 25.49
C THR A 32 52.27 -24.99 25.34
N GLN A 33 52.79 -24.38 24.27
CA GLN A 33 52.45 -23.02 23.84
C GLN A 33 51.11 -22.98 23.06
N SER A 34 50.41 -24.12 22.94
CA SER A 34 49.18 -24.24 22.13
C SER A 34 47.89 -23.81 22.86
N ALA A 35 47.89 -23.62 24.18
CA ALA A 35 46.65 -23.38 24.93
C ALA A 35 46.20 -21.90 24.95
N ASN A 36 47.12 -20.96 24.71
CA ASN A 36 46.79 -19.52 24.75
C ASN A 36 46.28 -18.98 23.41
N GLN A 37 46.56 -19.65 22.29
CA GLN A 37 46.12 -19.19 20.97
C GLN A 37 44.65 -19.55 20.73
N THR A 38 44.24 -20.75 21.16
CA THR A 38 42.84 -21.22 21.06
C THR A 38 41.89 -20.40 21.95
N GLN A 39 42.28 -20.04 23.18
CA GLN A 39 41.42 -19.21 24.05
C GLN A 39 41.25 -17.76 23.53
N VAL A 40 42.25 -17.21 22.83
CA VAL A 40 42.16 -15.87 22.24
C VAL A 40 41.29 -15.87 20.99
N GLU A 41 41.40 -16.89 20.13
CA GLU A 41 40.55 -17.05 18.95
C GLU A 41 39.07 -17.28 19.31
N GLU A 42 38.79 -18.06 20.36
CA GLU A 42 37.43 -18.30 20.87
C GLU A 42 36.81 -17.01 21.44
N SER A 43 37.60 -16.20 22.16
CA SER A 43 37.16 -14.92 22.72
C SER A 43 36.83 -13.87 21.66
N VAL A 44 37.57 -13.85 20.54
CA VAL A 44 37.35 -12.91 19.43
C VAL A 44 36.15 -13.34 18.57
N SER A 45 35.98 -14.64 18.34
CA SER A 45 34.79 -15.22 17.67
C SER A 45 33.49 -14.94 18.44
N LEU A 46 33.52 -15.10 19.76
CA LEU A 46 32.39 -14.76 20.65
C LEU A 46 32.11 -13.24 20.67
N GLY A 47 33.14 -12.39 20.57
CA GLY A 47 32.97 -10.94 20.52
C GLY A 47 32.32 -10.43 19.23
N LEU A 48 32.55 -11.10 18.09
CA LEU A 48 31.95 -10.77 16.79
C LEU A 48 30.48 -11.16 16.73
N THR A 49 30.17 -12.39 17.13
CA THR A 49 28.79 -12.93 17.19
C THR A 49 27.89 -12.13 18.14
N VAL A 50 28.41 -11.55 19.22
CA VAL A 50 27.63 -10.68 20.11
C VAL A 50 27.34 -9.31 19.48
N LYS A 51 28.27 -8.75 18.68
CA LYS A 51 28.04 -7.47 17.98
C LYS A 51 27.04 -7.62 16.85
N SER A 52 27.16 -8.70 16.07
CA SER A 52 26.20 -9.17 15.06
C SER A 52 24.77 -9.18 15.58
N THR A 53 24.57 -9.97 16.63
CA THR A 53 23.26 -10.21 17.22
C THR A 53 22.68 -8.95 17.85
N THR A 54 23.52 -8.02 18.30
CA THR A 54 23.07 -6.71 18.81
C THR A 54 22.62 -5.79 17.68
N LYS A 55 23.38 -5.69 16.58
CA LYS A 55 22.96 -4.95 15.37
C LYS A 55 21.65 -5.55 14.85
N GLN A 56 21.57 -6.87 14.75
CA GLN A 56 20.41 -7.57 14.24
C GLN A 56 19.13 -7.32 15.05
N ARG A 57 19.23 -7.33 16.39
CA ARG A 57 18.11 -7.01 17.28
C ARG A 57 17.64 -5.57 17.14
N ARG A 58 18.55 -4.64 16.86
CA ARG A 58 18.21 -3.23 16.65
C ARG A 58 17.36 -3.06 15.40
N ILE A 59 17.76 -3.68 14.29
CA ILE A 59 17.04 -3.73 13.02
C ILE A 59 15.61 -4.27 13.23
N ASP A 60 15.50 -5.40 13.93
CA ASP A 60 14.19 -6.01 14.21
C ASP A 60 13.29 -5.12 15.08
N LEU A 61 13.86 -4.39 16.04
CA LEU A 61 13.10 -3.47 16.89
C LEU A 61 12.64 -2.24 16.11
N GLU A 62 13.47 -1.72 15.21
CA GLU A 62 13.16 -0.56 14.39
C GLU A 62 12.06 -0.87 13.38
N SER A 63 12.18 -1.97 12.64
CA SER A 63 11.14 -2.46 11.73
C SER A 63 9.80 -2.68 12.45
N LYS A 64 9.83 -3.31 13.64
CA LYS A 64 8.61 -3.51 14.46
C LYS A 64 7.95 -2.20 14.91
N ARG A 65 8.75 -1.17 15.24
CA ARG A 65 8.21 0.14 15.65
C ARG A 65 7.50 0.82 14.48
N GLU A 66 8.09 0.78 13.29
CA GLU A 66 7.49 1.40 12.10
C GLU A 66 6.21 0.67 11.70
N VAL A 67 6.20 -0.67 11.73
CA VAL A 67 4.99 -1.47 11.50
C VAL A 67 3.90 -1.12 12.52
N ALA A 68 4.23 -0.99 13.80
CA ALA A 68 3.27 -0.64 14.85
C ALA A 68 2.66 0.77 14.64
N LYS A 69 3.47 1.72 14.16
CA LYS A 69 3.01 3.06 13.80
C LYS A 69 2.00 3.00 12.66
N LEU A 70 2.32 2.32 11.57
CA LEU A 70 1.42 2.17 10.42
C LEU A 70 0.11 1.47 10.78
N GLU A 71 0.17 0.44 11.63
CA GLU A 71 -1.03 -0.22 12.15
C GLU A 71 -1.90 0.71 13.00
N SER A 72 -1.29 1.64 13.73
CA SER A 72 -2.04 2.63 14.52
C SER A 72 -2.80 3.62 13.64
N GLU A 73 -2.17 4.09 12.56
CA GLU A 73 -2.79 4.98 11.56
C GLU A 73 -3.94 4.26 10.85
N HIS A 74 -3.70 3.03 10.39
CA HIS A 74 -4.74 2.21 9.75
C HIS A 74 -5.93 1.91 10.69
N ARG A 75 -5.67 1.64 11.98
CA ARG A 75 -6.74 1.48 12.98
C ARG A 75 -7.61 2.72 13.09
N GLU A 76 -7.04 3.92 12.96
CA GLU A 76 -7.80 5.16 13.05
C GLU A 76 -8.74 5.34 11.85
N VAL A 77 -8.25 5.09 10.63
CA VAL A 77 -9.09 5.10 9.42
C VAL A 77 -10.25 4.11 9.55
N ARG A 78 -9.98 2.92 10.11
CA ARG A 78 -11.03 1.92 10.36
C ARG A 78 -12.11 2.39 11.33
N LYS A 79 -11.72 3.07 12.42
CA LYS A 79 -12.70 3.65 13.35
C LYS A 79 -13.55 4.71 12.66
N GLN A 80 -12.95 5.56 11.83
CA GLN A 80 -13.69 6.59 11.10
C GLN A 80 -14.73 5.98 10.15
N HIS A 81 -14.38 4.92 9.42
CA HIS A 81 -15.35 4.17 8.61
C HIS A 81 -16.48 3.57 9.48
N GLN A 82 -16.12 2.94 10.60
CA GLN A 82 -17.10 2.32 11.50
C GLN A 82 -18.07 3.36 12.09
N THR A 83 -17.60 4.56 12.44
CA THR A 83 -18.50 5.61 12.95
C THR A 83 -19.45 6.10 11.86
N SER A 84 -18.98 6.30 10.62
CA SER A 84 -19.88 6.66 9.50
C SER A 84 -20.91 5.58 9.18
N GLU A 85 -20.53 4.31 9.31
CA GLU A 85 -21.43 3.17 9.10
C GLU A 85 -22.55 3.13 10.15
N LEU A 86 -22.23 3.39 11.42
CA LEU A 86 -23.21 3.48 12.50
C LEU A 86 -24.19 4.65 12.29
N ILE A 87 -23.69 5.81 11.83
CA ILE A 87 -24.53 6.99 11.54
C ILE A 87 -25.52 6.66 10.41
N ALA A 88 -25.05 6.14 9.28
CA ALA A 88 -25.90 5.77 8.15
C ALA A 88 -26.93 4.68 8.56
N SER A 89 -26.52 3.69 9.34
CA SER A 89 -27.43 2.65 9.86
C SER A 89 -28.50 3.23 10.80
N GLY A 90 -28.14 4.20 11.64
CA GLY A 90 -29.08 4.90 12.51
C GLY A 90 -30.13 5.67 11.72
N LEU A 91 -29.68 6.52 10.79
CA LEU A 91 -30.58 7.30 9.95
C LEU A 91 -31.51 6.44 9.10
N LYS A 92 -31.03 5.29 8.63
CA LYS A 92 -31.86 4.32 7.90
C LYS A 92 -33.02 3.80 8.77
N LYS A 93 -32.76 3.48 10.04
CA LYS A 93 -33.81 3.05 10.98
C LYS A 93 -34.82 4.17 11.25
N ASP A 94 -34.36 5.41 11.33
CA ASP A 94 -35.23 6.57 11.52
C ASP A 94 -36.15 6.77 10.29
N VAL A 95 -35.60 6.62 9.07
CA VAL A 95 -36.38 6.63 7.81
C VAL A 95 -37.42 5.52 7.80
N ASP A 96 -37.03 4.28 8.14
CA ASP A 96 -37.94 3.13 8.19
C ASP A 96 -39.08 3.38 9.21
N GLY A 97 -38.75 3.96 10.37
CA GLY A 97 -39.73 4.29 11.41
C GLY A 97 -40.74 5.37 10.98
N VAL A 98 -40.30 6.45 10.33
CA VAL A 98 -41.21 7.47 9.81
C VAL A 98 -42.09 6.90 8.69
N MET A 99 -41.53 6.07 7.83
CA MET A 99 -42.30 5.39 6.77
C MET A 99 -43.40 4.50 7.35
N GLU A 100 -43.14 3.75 8.43
CA GLU A 100 -44.13 2.94 9.13
C GLU A 100 -45.27 3.78 9.74
N VAL A 101 -44.95 4.97 10.29
CA VAL A 101 -45.95 5.92 10.80
C VAL A 101 -46.83 6.45 9.67
N ILE A 102 -46.25 6.84 8.53
CA ILE A 102 -47.01 7.33 7.37
C ILE A 102 -47.97 6.25 6.85
N LEU A 103 -47.50 5.00 6.73
CA LEU A 103 -48.35 3.88 6.33
C LEU A 103 -49.50 3.66 7.32
N SER A 104 -49.22 3.71 8.62
CA SER A 104 -50.23 3.56 9.68
C SER A 104 -51.27 4.69 9.71
N LEU A 105 -50.90 5.90 9.26
CA LEU A 105 -51.83 7.03 9.12
C LEU A 105 -52.76 6.84 7.92
N HIS A 106 -52.25 6.34 6.79
CA HIS A 106 -53.06 6.08 5.59
C HIS A 106 -54.09 4.96 5.76
N GLU A 107 -53.81 3.97 6.62
CA GLU A 107 -54.76 2.88 6.93
C GLU A 107 -55.95 3.30 7.81
N LYS A 108 -55.96 4.52 8.35
CA LYS A 108 -57.04 5.03 9.20
C LYS A 108 -57.97 5.92 8.39
N ASP A 109 -59.24 5.54 8.31
CA ASP A 109 -60.24 6.20 7.45
C ASP A 109 -60.97 7.40 8.11
N GLU A 110 -60.78 7.68 9.40
CA GLU A 110 -61.65 8.58 10.18
C GLU A 110 -60.91 9.68 10.98
N ASP A 111 -59.90 10.35 10.40
CA ASP A 111 -59.21 11.47 11.06
C ASP A 111 -59.23 12.72 10.14
N ASP A 112 -59.99 13.75 10.50
CA ASP A 112 -60.06 15.02 9.73
C ASP A 112 -58.71 15.75 9.62
N ASP A 113 -57.79 15.48 10.57
CA ASP A 113 -56.42 16.02 10.59
C ASP A 113 -55.37 15.09 9.94
N ARG A 114 -55.79 13.98 9.32
CA ARG A 114 -54.88 12.95 8.79
C ARG A 114 -53.92 13.50 7.76
N GLU A 115 -54.42 14.30 6.82
CA GLU A 115 -53.63 14.85 5.72
C GLU A 115 -52.52 15.77 6.22
N ASN A 116 -52.84 16.68 7.16
CA ASN A 116 -51.84 17.53 7.82
C ASN A 116 -50.77 16.72 8.58
N LYS A 117 -51.16 15.61 9.24
CA LYS A 117 -50.20 14.71 9.92
C LYS A 117 -49.30 13.99 8.92
N ILE A 118 -49.85 13.54 7.79
CA ILE A 118 -49.09 12.90 6.71
C ILE A 118 -48.09 13.90 6.14
N GLU A 119 -48.52 15.09 5.74
CA GLU A 119 -47.63 16.14 5.22
C GLU A 119 -46.49 16.46 6.20
N GLN A 120 -46.79 16.52 7.50
CA GLN A 120 -45.77 16.77 8.51
C GLN A 120 -44.73 15.63 8.57
N GLU A 121 -45.17 14.37 8.51
CA GLU A 121 -44.27 13.21 8.49
C GLU A 121 -43.50 13.09 7.16
N GLU A 122 -44.09 13.46 6.03
CA GLU A 122 -43.41 13.51 4.72
C GLU A 122 -42.30 14.56 4.67
N VAL A 123 -42.51 15.73 5.28
CA VAL A 123 -41.45 16.74 5.44
C VAL A 123 -40.32 16.21 6.33
N LYS A 124 -40.62 15.46 7.38
CA LYS A 124 -39.60 14.80 8.22
C LYS A 124 -38.86 13.72 7.43
N LEU A 125 -39.58 12.89 6.67
CA LEU A 125 -39.02 11.84 5.82
C LEU A 125 -38.05 12.42 4.80
N THR A 126 -38.44 13.49 4.11
CA THR A 126 -37.60 14.17 3.12
C THR A 126 -36.27 14.62 3.73
N LYS A 127 -36.31 15.26 4.90
CA LYS A 127 -35.10 15.70 5.63
C LYS A 127 -34.21 14.52 6.05
N LEU A 128 -34.82 13.42 6.53
CA LEU A 128 -34.08 12.23 6.93
C LEU A 128 -33.45 11.50 5.73
N VAL A 129 -34.14 11.46 4.58
CA VAL A 129 -33.62 10.87 3.34
C VAL A 129 -32.43 11.66 2.81
N GLU A 130 -32.49 13.00 2.84
CA GLU A 130 -31.35 13.85 2.49
C GLU A 130 -30.17 13.61 3.43
N ALA A 131 -30.42 13.57 4.74
CA ALA A 131 -29.39 13.27 5.74
C ALA A 131 -28.77 11.88 5.51
N LEU A 132 -29.60 10.86 5.28
CA LEU A 132 -29.15 9.49 5.00
C LEU A 132 -28.26 9.44 3.76
N ARG A 133 -28.67 10.09 2.67
CA ARG A 133 -27.87 10.16 1.45
C ARG A 133 -26.49 10.77 1.70
N THR A 134 -26.40 11.86 2.47
CA THR A 134 -25.10 12.47 2.80
C THR A 134 -24.24 11.57 3.67
N ALA A 135 -24.84 10.86 4.63
CA ALA A 135 -24.15 9.91 5.49
C ALA A 135 -23.66 8.67 4.72
N GLU A 136 -24.45 8.17 3.77
CA GLU A 136 -24.06 7.06 2.89
C GLU A 136 -22.88 7.43 1.99
N GLN A 137 -22.89 8.64 1.42
CA GLN A 137 -21.76 9.16 0.64
C GLN A 137 -20.47 9.26 1.47
N ASP A 138 -20.56 9.78 2.70
CA ASP A 138 -19.42 9.84 3.62
C ASP A 138 -18.91 8.44 3.99
N ARG A 139 -19.82 7.50 4.29
CA ARG A 139 -19.48 6.10 4.57
C ARG A 139 -18.74 5.45 3.40
N ASP A 140 -19.23 5.64 2.17
CA ASP A 140 -18.61 5.08 0.96
C ASP A 140 -17.22 5.69 0.72
N MET A 141 -17.07 7.00 0.92
CA MET A 141 -15.78 7.67 0.82
C MET A 141 -14.77 7.13 1.84
N LYS A 142 -15.21 6.93 3.09
CA LYS A 142 -14.38 6.35 4.15
C LYS A 142 -14.07 4.87 3.93
N MET A 143 -14.98 4.12 3.29
CA MET A 143 -14.73 2.73 2.91
C MET A 143 -13.62 2.64 1.86
N ILE A 144 -13.63 3.54 0.89
CA ILE A 144 -12.58 3.64 -0.13
C ILE A 144 -11.25 3.98 0.53
N ASN A 145 -11.22 4.99 1.41
CA ASN A 145 -10.02 5.35 2.18
C ASN A 145 -9.50 4.18 3.03
N LEU A 146 -10.40 3.39 3.62
CA LEU A 146 -10.03 2.18 4.37
C LEU A 146 -9.35 1.16 3.46
N GLN A 147 -9.91 0.87 2.29
CA GLN A 147 -9.31 -0.06 1.32
C GLN A 147 -7.91 0.38 0.88
N PHE A 148 -7.75 1.66 0.53
CA PHE A 148 -6.44 2.22 0.19
C PHE A 148 -5.45 2.11 1.37
N SER A 149 -5.92 2.39 2.58
CA SER A 149 -5.10 2.25 3.79
C SER A 149 -4.69 0.80 4.06
N GLU A 150 -5.57 -0.19 3.84
CA GLU A 150 -5.27 -1.62 3.97
C GLU A 150 -4.19 -2.06 2.97
N GLU A 151 -4.34 -1.66 1.71
CA GLU A 151 -3.38 -2.00 0.65
C GLU A 151 -2.02 -1.33 0.89
N ALA A 152 -2.02 -0.04 1.26
CA ALA A 152 -0.81 0.69 1.63
C ALA A 152 -0.11 0.06 2.85
N LEU A 153 -0.87 -0.32 3.89
CA LEU A 153 -0.32 -1.00 5.07
C LEU A 153 0.31 -2.34 4.69
N LYS A 154 -0.37 -3.13 3.85
CA LYS A 154 0.11 -4.44 3.40
C LYS A 154 1.39 -4.30 2.57
N SER A 155 1.40 -3.36 1.62
CA SER A 155 2.56 -3.08 0.77
C SER A 155 3.75 -2.61 1.61
N LYS A 156 3.55 -1.60 2.47
CA LYS A 156 4.61 -1.03 3.30
C LYS A 156 5.15 -2.01 4.33
N LYS A 157 4.31 -2.90 4.90
CA LYS A 157 4.77 -4.01 5.74
C LYS A 157 5.69 -4.98 5.00
N ALA A 158 5.36 -5.32 3.75
CA ALA A 158 6.19 -6.21 2.93
C ALA A 158 7.56 -5.57 2.64
N ILE A 159 7.56 -4.29 2.25
CA ILE A 159 8.79 -3.52 2.00
C ILE A 159 9.66 -3.47 3.27
N LEU A 160 9.10 -3.08 4.42
CA LEU A 160 9.84 -3.00 5.69
C LEU A 160 10.40 -4.35 6.15
N GLN A 161 9.72 -5.45 5.83
CA GLN A 161 10.24 -6.79 6.12
C GLN A 161 11.41 -7.12 5.18
N GLU A 162 11.30 -6.82 3.89
CA GLU A 162 12.36 -7.07 2.91
C GLU A 162 13.59 -6.18 3.17
N GLU A 163 13.39 -4.92 3.55
CA GLU A 163 14.45 -3.99 3.99
C GLU A 163 15.17 -4.50 5.24
N ALA A 164 14.41 -4.93 6.27
CA ALA A 164 15.01 -5.50 7.47
C ALA A 164 15.84 -6.75 7.14
N GLU A 165 15.36 -7.60 6.23
CA GLU A 165 16.08 -8.79 5.75
C GLU A 165 17.35 -8.46 4.95
N VAL A 166 17.32 -7.40 4.14
CA VAL A 166 18.49 -6.86 3.43
C VAL A 166 19.54 -6.37 4.43
N GLU A 167 19.12 -5.61 5.44
CA GLU A 167 20.02 -5.09 6.46
C GLU A 167 20.66 -6.22 7.29
N LYS A 168 19.94 -7.34 7.52
CA LYS A 168 20.54 -8.55 8.13
C LYS A 168 21.67 -9.12 7.28
N LEU A 169 21.41 -9.30 5.99
CA LEU A 169 22.36 -9.88 5.06
C LEU A 169 23.60 -8.98 4.90
N GLU A 170 23.45 -7.66 4.99
CA GLU A 170 24.59 -6.72 5.01
C GLU A 170 25.45 -6.90 6.26
N VAL A 171 24.85 -7.09 7.43
CA VAL A 171 25.58 -7.36 8.68
C VAL A 171 26.30 -8.71 8.62
N GLU A 172 25.64 -9.75 8.10
CA GLU A 172 26.26 -11.08 7.89
C GLU A 172 27.46 -10.99 6.94
N LEU A 173 27.34 -10.24 5.85
CA LEU A 173 28.42 -10.06 4.88
C LEU A 173 29.59 -9.26 5.46
N GLU A 174 29.32 -8.22 6.26
CA GLU A 174 30.36 -7.46 6.99
C GLU A 174 31.14 -8.37 7.96
N GLU A 175 30.46 -9.32 8.61
CA GLU A 175 31.07 -10.31 9.49
C GLU A 175 31.90 -11.35 8.75
N GLU A 176 31.40 -11.87 7.63
CA GLU A 176 32.15 -12.78 6.77
C GLU A 176 33.45 -12.11 6.29
N GLU A 177 33.39 -10.83 5.89
CA GLU A 177 34.57 -10.05 5.51
C GLU A 177 35.54 -9.81 6.69
N GLU A 178 35.03 -9.46 7.88
CA GLU A 178 35.88 -9.23 9.06
C GLU A 178 36.56 -10.52 9.55
N GLN A 179 35.84 -11.66 9.47
CA GLN A 179 36.36 -12.99 9.78
C GLN A 179 37.49 -13.36 8.79
N GLN A 180 37.26 -13.14 7.49
CA GLN A 180 38.27 -13.36 6.45
C GLN A 180 39.51 -12.50 6.66
N ARG A 181 39.35 -11.20 6.96
CA ARG A 181 40.47 -10.29 7.25
C ARG A 181 41.33 -10.79 8.41
N LYS A 182 40.71 -11.24 9.50
CA LYS A 182 41.41 -11.80 10.67
C LYS A 182 42.13 -13.11 10.35
N SER A 183 41.53 -14.00 9.55
CA SER A 183 42.19 -15.24 9.11
C SER A 183 43.43 -14.97 8.24
N ILE A 184 43.43 -13.88 7.46
CA ILE A 184 44.58 -13.50 6.62
C ILE A 184 45.70 -12.86 7.44
N GLU A 185 45.38 -12.11 8.50
CA GLU A 185 46.35 -11.32 9.26
C GLU A 185 47.41 -12.19 9.98
N GLY A 186 47.07 -13.44 10.33
CA GLY A 186 47.96 -14.40 11.01
C GLY A 186 48.87 -15.25 10.12
N LEU A 187 48.74 -15.18 8.78
CA LEU A 187 49.43 -16.12 7.87
C LEU A 187 50.81 -15.64 7.37
N SER A 188 51.70 -16.59 7.08
CA SER A 188 52.97 -16.36 6.39
C SER A 188 52.75 -15.84 4.96
N LYS A 189 53.71 -15.10 4.38
CA LYS A 189 53.57 -14.48 3.05
C LYS A 189 53.22 -15.48 1.93
N GLY A 190 53.64 -16.75 2.04
CA GLY A 190 53.30 -17.80 1.06
C GLY A 190 51.86 -18.27 1.19
N ASP A 191 51.41 -18.59 2.40
CA ASP A 191 50.07 -19.10 2.69
C ASP A 191 48.97 -18.05 2.44
N LYS A 192 49.32 -16.76 2.57
CA LYS A 192 48.44 -15.64 2.23
C LYS A 192 47.95 -15.67 0.78
N VAL A 193 48.81 -16.04 -0.16
CA VAL A 193 48.47 -16.02 -1.61
C VAL A 193 47.50 -17.14 -1.96
N GLU A 194 47.67 -18.32 -1.36
CA GLU A 194 46.82 -19.49 -1.62
C GLU A 194 45.44 -19.35 -0.97
N LEU A 195 45.37 -18.76 0.23
CA LEU A 195 44.09 -18.50 0.91
C LEU A 195 43.26 -17.41 0.21
N ILE A 196 43.90 -16.33 -0.26
CA ILE A 196 43.21 -15.26 -1.02
C ILE A 196 42.60 -15.81 -2.31
N SER A 197 43.30 -16.72 -3.00
CA SER A 197 42.79 -17.36 -4.23
C SER A 197 41.60 -18.28 -3.98
N ASN A 198 41.54 -18.98 -2.85
CA ASN A 198 40.46 -19.92 -2.50
C ASN A 198 39.25 -19.23 -1.85
N CYS A 199 39.45 -18.17 -1.07
CA CYS A 199 38.35 -17.39 -0.47
C CYS A 199 37.52 -16.62 -1.51
N ALA A 200 38.16 -16.12 -2.57
CA ALA A 200 37.48 -15.43 -3.66
C ALA A 200 36.44 -16.30 -4.41
N ALA A 201 36.45 -17.63 -4.21
CA ALA A 201 35.64 -18.57 -4.98
C ALA A 201 34.47 -19.24 -4.22
N SER A 202 34.29 -19.05 -2.90
CA SER A 202 33.35 -19.91 -2.14
C SER A 202 32.44 -19.29 -1.08
N ALA A 203 32.72 -18.10 -0.51
CA ALA A 203 31.94 -17.58 0.61
C ALA A 203 31.09 -16.33 0.28
N GLY A 204 31.66 -15.34 -0.43
CA GLY A 204 30.96 -14.07 -0.69
C GLY A 204 29.89 -14.12 -1.79
N ASP A 205 29.97 -15.06 -2.72
CA ASP A 205 29.11 -15.04 -3.92
C ASP A 205 27.65 -15.33 -3.61
N HIS A 206 27.35 -16.17 -2.60
CA HIS A 206 25.97 -16.58 -2.32
C HIS A 206 25.19 -15.56 -1.48
N THR A 207 25.82 -14.99 -0.44
CA THR A 207 25.24 -13.94 0.41
C THR A 207 25.08 -12.63 -0.37
N PHE A 208 26.09 -12.26 -1.15
CA PHE A 208 26.03 -11.10 -2.05
C PHE A 208 24.95 -11.23 -3.14
N ALA A 209 24.81 -12.41 -3.77
CA ALA A 209 23.77 -12.64 -4.76
C ALA A 209 22.36 -12.51 -4.17
N LYS A 210 22.12 -13.05 -2.95
CA LYS A 210 20.84 -12.89 -2.24
C LYS A 210 20.56 -11.42 -1.88
N LEU A 211 21.58 -10.68 -1.45
CA LEU A 211 21.48 -9.27 -1.13
C LEU A 211 21.08 -8.45 -2.37
N LEU A 212 21.74 -8.71 -3.51
CA LEU A 212 21.47 -8.04 -4.77
C LEU A 212 20.05 -8.32 -5.27
N GLU A 213 19.60 -9.57 -5.21
CA GLU A 213 18.25 -9.97 -5.60
C GLU A 213 17.17 -9.23 -4.78
N LYS A 214 17.34 -9.16 -3.45
CA LYS A 214 16.40 -8.44 -2.58
C LYS A 214 16.43 -6.92 -2.79
N LYS A 215 17.61 -6.32 -2.98
CA LYS A 215 17.71 -4.89 -3.31
C LYS A 215 17.02 -4.54 -4.63
N MET A 216 17.10 -5.42 -5.63
CA MET A 216 16.36 -5.25 -6.89
C MET A 216 14.85 -5.33 -6.70
N ARG A 217 14.35 -6.22 -5.82
CA ARG A 217 12.92 -6.32 -5.49
C ARG A 217 12.40 -5.08 -4.77
N ILE A 218 13.11 -4.58 -3.76
CA ILE A 218 12.74 -3.34 -3.05
C ILE A 218 12.71 -2.16 -4.03
N SER A 219 13.72 -2.05 -4.90
CA SER A 219 13.77 -0.99 -5.92
C SER A 219 12.58 -1.06 -6.89
N ALA A 220 12.14 -2.27 -7.27
CA ALA A 220 10.96 -2.45 -8.10
C ALA A 220 9.66 -2.07 -7.37
N GLN A 221 9.53 -2.43 -6.09
CA GLN A 221 8.34 -2.12 -5.27
C GLN A 221 8.22 -0.61 -4.96
N ASN A 222 9.33 0.08 -4.70
CA ASN A 222 9.33 1.54 -4.44
C ASN A 222 9.02 2.39 -5.69
N GLN A 223 9.15 1.83 -6.90
CA GLN A 223 8.73 2.53 -8.13
C GLN A 223 7.22 2.42 -8.39
N GLU A 224 6.48 1.56 -7.66
CA GLU A 224 5.02 1.44 -7.76
C GLU A 224 4.26 2.34 -6.77
N SER A 225 4.93 2.93 -5.77
CA SER A 225 4.32 3.89 -4.83
C SER A 225 4.33 5.31 -5.42
N ILE A 226 3.20 5.74 -5.97
CA ILE A 226 2.96 7.12 -6.40
C ILE A 226 2.92 8.03 -5.14
N PRO A 227 3.67 9.15 -5.10
CA PRO A 227 3.57 10.12 -4.01
C PRO A 227 2.17 10.74 -3.96
N VAL A 228 1.48 10.56 -2.83
CA VAL A 228 0.28 11.31 -2.45
C VAL A 228 0.75 12.53 -1.65
N ASP A 229 1.13 13.59 -2.35
CA ASP A 229 1.31 14.91 -1.74
C ASP A 229 0.39 15.93 -2.43
N ASP A 230 -0.45 16.51 -1.58
CA ASP A 230 -1.00 17.87 -1.61
C ASP A 230 -1.89 18.29 -2.79
N LEU A 231 -3.21 18.18 -2.59
CA LEU A 231 -4.20 18.98 -3.31
C LEU A 231 -4.93 19.91 -2.32
N GLY A 232 -4.16 20.90 -1.84
CA GLY A 232 -4.69 22.16 -1.34
C GLY A 232 -5.43 22.96 -2.44
N ALA A 233 -6.53 23.56 -2.03
CA ALA A 233 -7.51 24.29 -2.82
C ALA A 233 -6.95 25.39 -3.74
N THR A 234 -7.64 25.66 -4.85
CA THR A 234 -8.10 27.02 -5.22
C THR A 234 -9.28 26.98 -6.20
N GLU A 235 -10.16 27.95 -5.97
CA GLU A 235 -11.45 28.26 -6.60
C GLU A 235 -11.39 28.48 -8.13
N LYS A 236 -12.51 28.26 -8.83
CA LYS A 236 -13.35 29.37 -9.35
C LYS A 236 -14.57 28.89 -10.12
N GLU A 237 -15.69 29.48 -9.73
CA GLU A 237 -17.00 29.48 -10.37
C GLU A 237 -16.92 29.81 -11.87
N LYS A 238 -17.74 29.13 -12.68
CA LYS A 238 -18.35 29.77 -13.84
C LYS A 238 -19.78 29.26 -14.06
N LYS A 239 -20.69 30.14 -13.66
CA LYS A 239 -22.12 30.22 -13.96
C LYS A 239 -22.38 30.07 -15.47
N VAL A 240 -23.29 29.17 -15.84
CA VAL A 240 -23.99 29.17 -17.14
C VAL A 240 -25.46 28.92 -16.84
N GLN A 241 -26.29 29.88 -17.25
CA GLN A 241 -27.75 29.86 -17.20
C GLN A 241 -28.32 28.98 -18.32
N PRO A 242 -29.58 28.54 -18.19
CA PRO A 242 -30.31 27.83 -19.25
C PRO A 242 -30.86 28.84 -20.27
N ASP A 243 -30.76 28.49 -21.56
CA ASP A 243 -31.51 29.16 -22.62
C ASP A 243 -32.71 28.27 -22.97
N ASP A 244 -33.89 28.89 -22.89
CA ASP A 244 -35.16 28.47 -23.45
C ASP A 244 -35.12 28.49 -24.99
N ASP A 245 -35.94 27.66 -25.64
CA ASP A 245 -36.61 27.92 -26.94
C ASP A 245 -37.49 26.69 -27.29
N ASP A 246 -38.75 26.78 -26.87
CA ASP A 246 -39.99 26.77 -27.68
C ASP A 246 -40.34 25.68 -28.74
N ASP A 247 -41.64 25.34 -28.70
CA ASP A 247 -42.57 24.89 -29.76
C ASP A 247 -42.46 23.43 -30.28
N ASP A 248 -43.51 22.65 -30.54
CA ASP A 248 -44.96 22.91 -30.68
C ASP A 248 -45.74 21.57 -30.71
N ASP A 249 -47.07 21.70 -30.67
CA ASP A 249 -48.12 20.80 -31.21
C ASP A 249 -49.10 20.09 -30.25
N LEU A 250 -50.20 20.83 -30.05
CA LEU A 250 -51.56 20.42 -29.72
C LEU A 250 -52.14 19.44 -30.75
N ILE A 251 -52.73 18.33 -30.30
CA ILE A 251 -54.00 17.82 -30.85
C ILE A 251 -54.86 17.30 -29.69
N SER A 252 -55.99 17.98 -29.49
CA SER A 252 -57.15 17.59 -28.70
C SER A 252 -58.11 16.73 -29.54
N GLU A 253 -58.72 15.72 -28.95
CA GLU A 253 -60.12 15.32 -29.23
C GLU A 253 -60.65 14.49 -28.04
N GLU A 254 -61.85 14.87 -27.57
CA GLU A 254 -62.60 14.38 -26.40
C GLU A 254 -63.55 13.20 -26.74
N GLU A 255 -64.24 12.71 -25.69
CA GLU A 255 -65.43 11.82 -25.63
C GLU A 255 -65.13 10.29 -25.58
N ASP A 256 -65.65 9.46 -24.66
CA ASP A 256 -66.79 9.55 -23.73
C ASP A 256 -66.68 8.55 -22.55
N ALA A 257 -67.47 8.83 -21.51
CA ALA A 257 -67.71 8.22 -20.19
C ALA A 257 -67.64 6.68 -19.99
N GLU A 258 -67.14 6.26 -18.80
CA GLU A 258 -67.84 5.38 -17.82
C GLU A 258 -67.03 5.20 -16.50
N SER A 259 -67.53 5.81 -15.41
CA SER A 259 -67.41 5.50 -13.96
C SER A 259 -66.24 4.68 -13.36
N GLU A 260 -65.38 5.39 -12.58
CA GLU A 260 -64.73 5.07 -11.26
C GLU A 260 -64.50 3.60 -10.83
N PRO A 261 -63.30 3.25 -10.29
CA PRO A 261 -62.75 3.90 -9.10
C PRO A 261 -61.33 4.47 -9.29
N GLU A 262 -61.24 5.81 -9.34
CA GLU A 262 -60.04 6.65 -9.50
C GLU A 262 -59.08 6.55 -8.28
N ASP A 263 -59.57 6.19 -7.09
CA ASP A 263 -58.74 6.09 -5.88
C ASP A 263 -57.69 4.95 -5.94
N ARG A 264 -57.94 3.88 -6.72
CA ARG A 264 -57.02 2.74 -6.82
C ARG A 264 -55.91 2.98 -7.83
N GLU A 265 -56.20 3.70 -8.91
CA GLU A 265 -55.22 4.03 -9.93
C GLU A 265 -54.29 5.15 -9.47
N GLU A 266 -54.78 6.16 -8.75
CA GLU A 266 -53.90 7.15 -8.12
C GLU A 266 -53.01 6.53 -7.05
N PHE A 267 -53.53 5.62 -6.23
CA PHE A 267 -52.74 4.89 -5.24
C PHE A 267 -51.68 4.00 -5.88
N GLU A 268 -52.00 3.27 -6.96
CA GLU A 268 -51.01 2.47 -7.70
C GLU A 268 -50.01 3.35 -8.47
N GLN A 269 -50.44 4.47 -9.06
CA GLN A 269 -49.53 5.43 -9.71
C GLN A 269 -48.60 6.10 -8.71
N LEU A 270 -49.09 6.45 -7.52
CA LEU A 270 -48.31 7.02 -6.44
C LEU A 270 -47.36 5.97 -5.85
N ARG A 271 -47.83 4.74 -5.65
CA ARG A 271 -47.00 3.60 -5.23
C ARG A 271 -45.94 3.25 -6.28
N LEU A 272 -46.23 3.37 -7.57
CA LEU A 272 -45.28 3.19 -8.67
C LEU A 272 -44.30 4.37 -8.76
N ARG A 273 -44.74 5.60 -8.48
CA ARG A 273 -43.87 6.79 -8.34
C ARG A 273 -42.94 6.67 -7.15
N PHE A 274 -43.43 6.25 -5.99
CA PHE A 274 -42.63 5.99 -4.79
C PHE A 274 -41.70 4.80 -5.01
N ALA A 275 -42.15 3.70 -5.62
CA ALA A 275 -41.29 2.59 -5.99
C ALA A 275 -40.21 3.00 -7.01
N ARG A 276 -40.51 3.94 -7.91
CA ARG A 276 -39.54 4.51 -8.87
C ARG A 276 -38.59 5.50 -8.21
N LEU A 277 -39.03 6.30 -7.23
CA LEU A 277 -38.19 7.18 -6.41
C LEU A 277 -37.26 6.37 -5.51
N ILE A 278 -37.77 5.34 -4.85
CA ILE A 278 -36.97 4.36 -4.11
C ILE A 278 -36.04 3.65 -5.07
N ALA A 279 -36.50 3.13 -6.21
CA ALA A 279 -35.63 2.49 -7.19
C ALA A 279 -34.58 3.45 -7.79
N MET A 280 -34.85 4.75 -7.96
CA MET A 280 -33.83 5.73 -8.37
C MET A 280 -32.87 6.10 -7.23
N ALA A 281 -33.33 6.08 -5.98
CA ALA A 281 -32.51 6.30 -4.79
C ALA A 281 -31.69 5.07 -4.39
N THR A 282 -32.19 3.86 -4.67
CA THR A 282 -31.57 2.56 -4.36
C THR A 282 -30.92 1.91 -5.58
N ALA A 283 -31.17 2.37 -6.81
CA ALA A 283 -30.39 1.99 -7.99
C ALA A 283 -29.07 2.75 -7.99
N LEU A 284 -28.23 2.42 -7.00
CA LEU A 284 -26.83 2.22 -7.30
C LEU A 284 -26.65 0.74 -7.69
N PRO A 285 -26.07 0.45 -8.86
CA PRO A 285 -25.80 -0.91 -9.30
C PRO A 285 -24.91 -1.60 -8.27
N HIS A 286 -25.45 -2.67 -7.68
CA HIS A 286 -24.77 -3.58 -6.75
C HIS A 286 -23.63 -4.41 -7.43
N ASN A 287 -22.98 -3.84 -8.45
CA ASN A 287 -21.83 -4.38 -9.17
C ASN A 287 -20.74 -3.29 -9.38
N GLN A 288 -20.77 -2.23 -8.57
CA GLN A 288 -19.90 -1.06 -8.73
C GLN A 288 -18.58 -1.10 -7.95
N SER A 289 -18.36 -2.04 -7.03
CA SER A 289 -17.09 -2.07 -6.25
C SER A 289 -15.84 -2.21 -7.14
N VAL A 290 -15.93 -2.94 -8.26
CA VAL A 290 -14.87 -3.03 -9.27
C VAL A 290 -14.88 -1.92 -10.32
N ASN A 291 -16.00 -1.21 -10.50
CA ASN A 291 -16.13 -0.15 -11.51
C ASN A 291 -15.81 1.25 -10.93
N SER A 292 -16.11 1.51 -9.66
CA SER A 292 -15.76 2.76 -8.97
C SER A 292 -14.24 2.89 -8.80
N ASN A 293 -13.54 1.81 -8.44
CA ASN A 293 -12.08 1.79 -8.39
C ASN A 293 -11.44 2.05 -9.77
N LYS A 294 -12.04 1.52 -10.85
CA LYS A 294 -11.61 1.83 -12.23
C LYS A 294 -11.87 3.29 -12.58
N MET A 295 -13.05 3.82 -12.24
CA MET A 295 -13.43 5.21 -12.57
C MET A 295 -12.55 6.23 -11.83
N MET A 296 -12.23 6.00 -10.56
CA MET A 296 -11.33 6.85 -9.79
C MET A 296 -9.88 6.74 -10.27
N ALA A 297 -9.36 5.54 -10.56
CA ALA A 297 -8.04 5.38 -11.16
C ALA A 297 -7.94 6.12 -12.51
N ARG A 298 -8.99 6.06 -13.34
CA ARG A 298 -9.09 6.80 -14.60
C ARG A 298 -9.20 8.33 -14.42
N GLN A 299 -9.63 8.79 -13.24
CA GLN A 299 -9.77 10.21 -12.90
C GLN A 299 -8.45 10.79 -12.37
N ILE A 300 -7.66 9.98 -11.66
CA ILE A 300 -6.39 10.39 -11.02
C ILE A 300 -5.19 10.21 -11.96
N GLN A 301 -5.12 9.13 -12.75
CA GLN A 301 -3.92 8.79 -13.53
C GLN A 301 -3.80 9.50 -14.90
N GLY A 302 -4.71 10.42 -15.22
CA GLY A 302 -4.75 11.12 -16.51
C GLY A 302 -5.18 10.21 -17.66
N ARG A 303 -6.28 10.57 -18.35
CA ARG A 303 -6.79 9.79 -19.49
C ARG A 303 -5.80 9.76 -20.68
N ASP A 304 -4.89 10.73 -20.75
CA ASP A 304 -4.05 10.96 -21.93
C ASP A 304 -2.64 10.37 -21.77
N LEU A 305 -2.15 9.78 -22.86
CA LEU A 305 -0.78 9.28 -22.98
C LEU A 305 0.15 10.43 -23.38
N PRO A 306 1.44 10.41 -23.00
CA PRO A 306 2.41 11.36 -23.51
C PRO A 306 2.49 11.26 -25.04
N THR A 307 2.72 12.40 -25.70
CA THR A 307 2.76 12.44 -27.17
C THR A 307 3.97 11.67 -27.68
N PHE A 308 3.78 10.86 -28.71
CA PHE A 308 4.84 10.10 -29.36
C PHE A 308 4.85 10.39 -30.86
N THR A 309 5.90 11.08 -31.31
CA THR A 309 6.08 11.49 -32.71
C THR A 309 6.83 10.45 -33.54
N GLY A 310 7.48 9.50 -32.87
CA GLY A 310 8.37 8.53 -33.49
C GLY A 310 9.84 8.81 -33.27
N LYS A 311 10.25 9.61 -32.28
CA LYS A 311 11.65 9.73 -31.84
C LYS A 311 12.03 8.60 -30.87
N PRO A 312 13.27 8.10 -30.85
CA PRO A 312 13.68 7.06 -29.90
C PRO A 312 13.63 7.53 -28.43
N GLU A 313 13.99 8.78 -28.17
CA GLU A 313 14.01 9.40 -26.84
C GLU A 313 12.62 9.45 -26.16
N GLU A 314 11.56 9.57 -26.97
CA GLU A 314 10.16 9.64 -26.50
C GLU A 314 9.58 8.25 -26.17
N TRP A 315 10.26 7.16 -26.55
CA TRP A 315 9.73 5.81 -26.43
C TRP A 315 9.66 5.28 -24.99
N PRO A 316 10.73 5.34 -24.17
CA PRO A 316 10.68 4.85 -22.79
C PRO A 316 9.55 5.45 -21.94
N PRO A 317 9.33 6.79 -21.92
CA PRO A 317 8.22 7.35 -21.15
C PRO A 317 6.86 6.96 -21.75
N PHE A 318 6.74 6.92 -23.09
CA PHE A 318 5.50 6.54 -23.76
C PHE A 318 5.06 5.10 -23.45
N ILE A 319 5.94 4.11 -23.63
CA ILE A 319 5.59 2.70 -23.45
C ILE A 319 5.32 2.38 -21.99
N THR A 320 6.09 2.96 -21.07
CA THR A 320 5.89 2.80 -19.62
C THR A 320 4.53 3.37 -19.22
N SER A 321 4.19 4.60 -19.65
CA SER A 321 2.87 5.16 -19.36
C SER A 321 1.74 4.34 -19.99
N TYR A 322 1.92 3.82 -21.21
CA TYR A 322 0.93 2.96 -21.87
C TYR A 322 0.69 1.66 -21.10
N GLU A 323 1.74 0.92 -20.77
CA GLU A 323 1.64 -0.39 -20.08
C GLU A 323 1.13 -0.23 -18.66
N THR A 324 1.68 0.72 -17.89
CA THR A 324 1.26 0.98 -16.51
C THR A 324 -0.20 1.45 -16.46
N SER A 325 -0.58 2.44 -17.27
CA SER A 325 -1.98 2.92 -17.25
C SER A 325 -2.96 1.88 -17.79
N THR A 326 -2.58 1.06 -18.77
CA THR A 326 -3.43 -0.03 -19.28
C THR A 326 -3.65 -1.10 -18.22
N LYS A 327 -2.59 -1.51 -17.52
CA LYS A 327 -2.64 -2.53 -16.46
C LYS A 327 -3.41 -2.02 -15.24
N THR A 328 -3.13 -0.81 -14.78
CA THR A 328 -3.72 -0.22 -13.57
C THR A 328 -5.18 0.19 -13.78
N CYS A 329 -5.50 0.88 -14.88
CA CYS A 329 -6.87 1.36 -15.14
C CYS A 329 -7.76 0.37 -15.90
N LYS A 330 -7.21 -0.79 -16.29
CA LYS A 330 -7.88 -1.85 -17.06
C LYS A 330 -8.60 -1.27 -18.28
N PHE A 331 -7.86 -0.51 -19.11
CA PHE A 331 -8.42 0.04 -20.35
C PHE A 331 -8.74 -1.09 -21.33
N SER A 332 -9.93 -1.01 -21.93
CA SER A 332 -10.30 -1.88 -23.03
C SER A 332 -9.52 -1.55 -24.30
N ASP A 333 -9.48 -2.49 -25.24
CA ASP A 333 -8.84 -2.28 -26.55
C ASP A 333 -9.43 -1.06 -27.29
N GLY A 334 -10.74 -0.83 -27.19
CA GLY A 334 -11.38 0.36 -27.77
C GLY A 334 -10.98 1.67 -27.10
N GLU A 335 -10.75 1.68 -25.79
CA GLU A 335 -10.26 2.86 -25.08
C GLU A 335 -8.80 3.13 -25.42
N ASN A 336 -7.97 2.09 -25.46
CA ASN A 336 -6.57 2.20 -25.86
C ASN A 336 -6.42 2.64 -27.31
N LEU A 337 -7.31 2.22 -28.20
CA LEU A 337 -7.38 2.71 -29.58
C LEU A 337 -7.50 4.24 -29.63
N ILE A 338 -8.48 4.81 -28.92
CA ILE A 338 -8.73 6.26 -28.88
C ILE A 338 -7.52 6.98 -28.27
N ARG A 339 -6.94 6.45 -27.20
CA ARG A 339 -5.76 7.02 -26.55
C ARG A 339 -4.56 7.06 -27.50
N LEU A 340 -4.31 5.97 -28.23
CA LEU A 340 -3.25 5.90 -29.24
C LEU A 340 -3.47 6.86 -30.40
N GLN A 341 -4.71 6.99 -30.91
CA GLN A 341 -5.03 7.95 -31.95
C GLN A 341 -4.77 9.41 -31.52
N ARG A 342 -4.99 9.73 -30.24
CA ARG A 342 -4.75 11.09 -29.69
C ARG A 342 -3.26 11.40 -29.53
N CYS A 343 -2.48 10.47 -28.99
CA CYS A 343 -1.09 10.72 -28.60
C CYS A 343 -0.06 10.42 -29.70
N LEU A 344 -0.37 9.57 -30.68
CA LEU A 344 0.53 9.28 -31.78
C LEU A 344 0.49 10.42 -32.81
N LYS A 345 1.67 10.93 -33.17
CA LYS A 345 1.85 12.00 -34.15
C LYS A 345 2.95 11.64 -35.15
N GLY A 346 3.07 12.44 -36.20
CA GLY A 346 4.20 12.37 -37.13
C GLY A 346 4.39 10.99 -37.77
N GLU A 347 5.62 10.50 -37.71
CA GLU A 347 6.02 9.24 -38.35
C GLU A 347 5.51 8.00 -37.61
N ALA A 348 5.36 8.09 -36.27
CA ALA A 348 4.76 7.02 -35.49
C ALA A 348 3.32 6.74 -35.94
N LEU A 349 2.49 7.79 -36.06
CA LEU A 349 1.10 7.63 -36.51
C LEU A 349 1.03 7.03 -37.91
N LYS A 350 1.79 7.56 -38.88
CA LYS A 350 1.81 7.05 -40.26
C LYS A 350 2.11 5.56 -40.36
N THR A 351 2.90 5.01 -39.44
CA THR A 351 3.33 3.60 -39.46
C THR A 351 2.23 2.62 -39.06
N VAL A 352 1.35 3.05 -38.14
CA VAL A 352 0.32 2.20 -37.52
C VAL A 352 -1.10 2.67 -37.81
N GLN A 353 -1.28 3.73 -38.59
CA GLN A 353 -2.59 4.31 -38.90
C GLN A 353 -3.59 3.28 -39.44
N CYS A 354 -3.15 2.36 -40.30
CA CYS A 354 -3.99 1.29 -40.84
C CYS A 354 -4.37 0.21 -39.80
N LEU A 355 -3.65 0.13 -38.68
CA LEU A 355 -3.92 -0.78 -37.57
C LEU A 355 -4.83 -0.14 -36.51
N LEU A 356 -4.94 1.19 -36.49
CA LEU A 356 -5.77 1.94 -35.54
C LEU A 356 -7.18 2.19 -36.08
N VAL A 357 -7.75 1.24 -36.81
CA VAL A 357 -9.12 1.29 -37.34
C VAL A 357 -10.09 0.55 -36.41
N ASP A 358 -9.63 -0.54 -35.79
CA ASP A 358 -10.41 -1.37 -34.85
C ASP A 358 -9.57 -1.68 -33.61
N GLY A 359 -10.22 -1.88 -32.46
CA GLY A 359 -9.56 -2.16 -31.18
C GLY A 359 -8.66 -3.40 -31.24
N LYS A 360 -9.00 -4.38 -32.07
CA LYS A 360 -8.20 -5.60 -32.29
C LYS A 360 -6.79 -5.31 -32.82
N GLY A 361 -6.59 -4.17 -33.49
CA GLY A 361 -5.30 -3.77 -34.06
C GLY A 361 -4.36 -3.06 -33.08
N VAL A 362 -4.81 -2.75 -31.86
CA VAL A 362 -4.03 -2.00 -30.86
C VAL A 362 -2.75 -2.74 -30.44
N ASN A 363 -2.86 -4.03 -30.15
CA ASN A 363 -1.70 -4.84 -29.76
C ASN A 363 -0.67 -4.94 -30.91
N GLU A 364 -1.16 -5.06 -32.14
CA GLU A 364 -0.32 -5.11 -33.32
C GLU A 364 0.35 -3.76 -33.61
N ALA A 365 -0.35 -2.65 -33.36
CA ALA A 365 0.22 -1.31 -33.44
C ALA A 365 1.37 -1.12 -32.45
N ILE A 366 1.19 -1.48 -31.17
CA ILE A 366 2.26 -1.40 -30.16
C ILE A 366 3.45 -2.27 -30.54
N ARG A 367 3.22 -3.51 -31.02
CA ARG A 367 4.27 -4.42 -31.48
C ARG A 367 5.09 -3.80 -32.61
N LYS A 368 4.43 -3.19 -33.58
CA LYS A 368 5.07 -2.54 -34.73
C LYS A 368 5.86 -1.29 -34.33
N LEU A 369 5.34 -0.48 -33.40
CA LEU A 369 6.08 0.65 -32.84
C LEU A 369 7.34 0.18 -32.08
N ARG A 370 7.22 -0.86 -31.26
CA ARG A 370 8.35 -1.45 -30.51
C ARG A 370 9.44 -1.98 -31.45
N ALA A 371 9.06 -2.70 -32.50
CA ALA A 371 9.99 -3.25 -33.49
C ALA A 371 10.76 -2.13 -34.22
N ARG A 372 10.09 -1.03 -34.58
CA ARG A 372 10.74 0.09 -35.28
C ARG A 372 11.75 0.84 -34.40
N LYS A 373 11.54 0.86 -33.09
CA LYS A 373 12.43 1.52 -32.13
C LYS A 373 13.72 0.74 -31.89
N LEU A 374 13.63 -0.60 -31.86
CA LEU A 374 14.79 -1.49 -31.69
C LEU A 374 15.73 -1.54 -32.90
N VAL A 375 15.34 -0.96 -34.04
CA VAL A 375 16.18 -0.88 -35.25
C VAL A 375 17.01 0.43 -35.30
N LEU A 376 16.76 1.37 -34.38
CA LEU A 376 17.40 2.70 -34.35
C LEU A 376 18.25 2.93 -33.09
N ILE A 377 18.39 1.93 -32.23
CA ILE A 377 19.32 1.85 -31.09
C ILE A 377 20.29 0.72 -31.43
#